data_AF-Q001V7-F1
#
_entry.id   AF-Q001V7-F1
#
_cell.length_a   1.000
_cell.length_b   1.000
_cell.length_c   1.000
_cell.angle_alpha   90.00
_cell.angle_beta   90.00
_cell.angle_gamma   90.00
#
_symmetry.space_group_name_H-M   'P 1'
#
loop_
_entity.id
_entity.type
_entity.pdbx_description
1 polymer ?
#
loop_
_entity_poly.entity_id
_entity_poly.type
_entity_poly.pdbx_seq_one_letter_code
_entity_poly.pdbx_strand_id
1 'polypeptide(L)'
;QGTSIGNFNNSGTIEGKKVGVRVNSTINTFVNSGLITTTVKGVHWSDGIGINANVKTLKNTGTIQGFSAPIKSSGGTIETLINEGTMKGESIGIYMSGGLVKTLINSGTINQNNSATWAAGIKLQNNSTIENIINTGSI
;
A
#
# COMPACT_ATOMS: atom_id res chain seq x y z
N GLN A 1 5.01 -24.45 -10.14
CA GLN A 1 4.99 -24.08 -8.72
C GLN A 1 5.06 -22.57 -8.63
N GLY A 2 4.05 -21.92 -8.03
CA GLY A 2 4.10 -20.48 -7.79
C GLY A 2 5.25 -20.18 -6.84
N THR A 3 6.24 -19.43 -7.28
CA THR A 3 7.36 -19.02 -6.44
C THR A 3 6.80 -18.10 -5.34
N SER A 4 7.00 -18.48 -4.08
CA SER A 4 6.70 -17.62 -2.94
C SER A 4 7.99 -16.98 -2.43
N ILE A 5 7.89 -15.73 -2.02
CA ILE A 5 8.95 -15.05 -1.29
C ILE A 5 8.62 -15.23 0.19
N GLY A 6 9.57 -15.80 0.94
CA GLY A 6 9.45 -15.87 2.39
C GLY A 6 9.41 -14.47 2.99
N ASN A 7 10.49 -13.72 2.84
CA ASN A 7 10.62 -12.37 3.39
C ASN A 7 11.13 -11.38 2.34
N PHE A 8 10.49 -10.22 2.27
CA PHE A 8 10.96 -9.04 1.56
C PHE A 8 11.17 -7.92 2.58
N ASN A 9 12.41 -7.44 2.75
CA ASN A 9 12.75 -6.41 3.74
C ASN A 9 13.40 -5.22 3.04
N ASN A 10 12.80 -4.04 3.17
CA ASN A 10 13.41 -2.78 2.74
C ASN A 10 13.74 -1.90 3.95
N SER A 11 15.03 -1.64 4.16
CA SER A 11 15.54 -0.65 5.13
C SER A 11 16.16 0.59 4.49
N GLY A 12 16.35 0.57 3.16
CA GLY A 12 16.90 1.67 2.40
C GLY A 12 15.83 2.42 1.60
N THR A 13 16.24 3.01 0.48
CA THR A 13 15.32 3.65 -0.45
C THR A 13 15.11 2.75 -1.66
N ILE A 14 13.84 2.43 -1.93
CA ILE A 14 13.40 1.88 -3.22
C ILE A 14 12.65 2.99 -3.94
N GLU A 15 13.16 3.38 -5.10
CA GLU A 15 12.54 4.38 -5.95
C GLU A 15 12.21 3.79 -7.32
N GLY A 16 10.92 3.68 -7.61
CA GLY A 16 10.42 3.23 -8.91
C GLY A 16 10.02 4.40 -9.80
N LYS A 17 9.88 4.18 -11.11
CA LYS A 17 9.38 5.24 -12.00
C LYS A 17 7.90 5.54 -11.79
N LYS A 18 7.06 4.49 -11.90
CA LYS A 18 5.60 4.55 -11.71
C LYS A 18 5.11 3.69 -10.55
N VAL A 19 5.86 2.64 -10.21
CA VAL A 19 5.54 1.79 -9.07
C VAL A 19 6.81 1.56 -8.31
N GLY A 20 6.85 1.87 -7.01
CA GLY A 20 8.01 1.64 -6.16
C GLY A 20 8.32 0.14 -6.04
N VAL A 21 7.33 -0.64 -5.59
CA VAL A 21 7.41 -2.11 -5.55
C VAL A 21 6.16 -2.73 -6.16
N ARG A 22 6.33 -3.69 -7.09
CA ARG A 22 5.23 -4.47 -7.66
C ARG A 22 5.27 -5.89 -7.15
N VAL A 23 4.20 -6.32 -6.48
CA VAL A 23 4.05 -7.66 -5.91
C VAL A 23 3.19 -8.52 -6.85
N ASN A 24 3.86 -9.41 -7.59
CA ASN A 24 3.24 -10.35 -8.53
C ASN A 24 3.36 -11.83 -8.09
N SER A 25 4.06 -12.09 -7.00
CA SER A 25 4.21 -13.42 -6.38
C SER A 25 3.72 -13.37 -4.94
N THR A 26 3.32 -14.52 -4.39
CA THR A 26 2.93 -14.59 -2.98
C THR A 26 4.10 -14.23 -2.08
N ILE A 27 3.88 -13.33 -1.12
CA ILE A 27 4.88 -12.94 -0.11
C ILE A 27 4.33 -13.28 1.28
N ASN A 28 5.09 -14.02 2.09
CA ASN A 28 4.67 -14.27 3.47
C ASN A 28 4.83 -13.00 4.31
N THR A 29 6.00 -12.36 4.27
CA THR A 29 6.25 -11.14 5.04
C THR A 29 6.95 -10.07 4.19
N PHE A 30 6.31 -8.91 4.09
CA PHE A 30 6.87 -7.69 3.50
C PHE A 30 7.06 -6.69 4.64
N VAL A 31 8.30 -6.28 4.90
CA VAL A 31 8.62 -5.20 5.85
C VAL A 31 9.24 -4.01 5.11
N ASN A 32 8.69 -2.82 5.34
CA ASN A 32 9.31 -1.56 4.97
C ASN A 32 9.64 -0.74 6.23
N SER A 33 10.93 -0.60 6.53
CA SER A 33 11.46 0.34 7.53
C SER A 33 12.17 1.53 6.91
N GLY A 34 12.47 1.49 5.61
CA GLY A 34 13.02 2.59 4.85
C GLY A 34 11.97 3.39 4.07
N LEU A 35 12.35 3.85 2.88
CA LEU A 35 11.48 4.61 1.96
C LEU A 35 11.15 3.76 0.73
N ILE A 36 9.86 3.66 0.39
CA ILE A 36 9.40 3.23 -0.93
C ILE A 36 8.71 4.41 -1.59
N THR A 37 9.16 4.81 -2.78
CA THR A 37 8.63 6.00 -3.48
C THR A 37 8.65 5.86 -4.99
N THR A 38 8.11 6.87 -5.67
CA THR A 38 8.09 7.01 -7.12
C THR A 38 8.67 8.34 -7.58
N THR A 39 9.41 8.36 -8.70
CA THR A 39 9.92 9.61 -9.28
C THR A 39 8.84 10.43 -9.98
N VAL A 40 7.85 9.78 -10.60
CA VAL A 40 6.81 10.47 -11.37
C VAL A 40 5.74 11.02 -10.44
N LYS A 41 5.55 12.35 -10.48
CA LYS A 41 4.49 13.09 -9.82
C LYS A 41 3.45 13.55 -10.85
N GLY A 42 2.19 13.75 -10.45
CA GLY A 42 1.15 14.28 -11.34
C GLY A 42 0.49 13.26 -12.27
N VAL A 43 0.97 12.02 -12.34
CA VAL A 43 0.47 11.01 -13.27
C VAL A 43 -0.43 10.01 -12.54
N HIS A 44 -1.60 9.76 -13.13
CA HIS A 44 -2.49 8.68 -12.68
C HIS A 44 -1.71 7.35 -12.64
N TRP A 45 -1.91 6.55 -11.60
CA TRP A 45 -1.25 5.24 -11.39
C TRP A 45 0.26 5.28 -11.05
N SER A 46 0.72 6.35 -10.40
CA SER A 46 2.03 6.35 -9.73
C SER A 46 1.86 5.90 -8.28
N ASP A 47 2.07 4.60 -8.01
CA ASP A 47 1.74 3.96 -6.74
C ASP A 47 3.00 3.54 -5.97
N GLY A 48 3.03 3.68 -4.63
CA GLY A 48 4.17 3.24 -3.83
C GLY A 48 4.38 1.73 -3.94
N ILE A 49 3.35 0.96 -3.60
CA ILE A 49 3.31 -0.49 -3.74
C ILE A 49 2.07 -0.89 -4.54
N GLY A 50 2.28 -1.68 -5.61
CA GLY A 50 1.22 -2.30 -6.39
C GLY A 50 1.08 -3.79 -6.06
N ILE A 51 -0.09 -4.22 -5.59
CA ILE A 51 -0.37 -5.59 -5.13
C ILE A 51 -1.28 -6.31 -6.14
N ASN A 52 -0.76 -7.35 -6.79
CA ASN A 52 -1.48 -8.21 -7.73
C ASN A 52 -1.49 -9.69 -7.31
N ALA A 53 -0.89 -10.01 -6.16
CA ALA A 53 -0.80 -11.36 -5.59
C ALA A 53 -1.07 -11.31 -4.08
N ASN A 54 -0.92 -12.45 -3.40
CA ASN A 54 -1.22 -12.56 -1.97
C ASN A 54 -0.03 -12.11 -1.11
N VAL A 55 -0.30 -11.28 -0.11
CA VAL A 55 0.64 -10.90 0.93
C VAL A 55 0.06 -11.27 2.27
N LYS A 56 0.71 -12.14 3.03
CA LYS A 56 0.21 -12.52 4.35
C LYS A 56 0.40 -11.38 5.35
N THR A 57 1.57 -10.78 5.41
CA THR A 57 1.81 -9.60 6.26
C THR A 57 2.56 -8.53 5.50
N LEU A 58 1.99 -7.34 5.41
CA LEU A 58 2.67 -6.13 4.97
C LEU A 58 2.79 -5.19 6.17
N LYS A 59 4.02 -4.98 6.64
CA LYS A 59 4.32 -4.09 7.77
C LYS A 59 5.12 -2.88 7.29
N ASN A 60 4.59 -1.68 7.54
CA ASN A 60 5.26 -0.42 7.29
C ASN A 60 5.59 0.29 8.61
N THR A 61 6.88 0.42 8.92
CA THR A 61 7.40 1.28 10.00
C THR A 61 8.14 2.50 9.46
N GLY A 62 8.51 2.48 8.18
CA GLY A 62 9.10 3.60 7.46
C GLY A 62 8.06 4.41 6.69
N THR A 63 8.41 4.81 5.48
CA THR A 63 7.55 5.60 4.61
C THR A 63 7.26 4.87 3.30
N ILE A 64 5.99 4.78 2.94
CA ILE A 64 5.56 4.41 1.60
C ILE A 64 4.87 5.62 1.00
N GLN A 65 5.34 6.06 -0.17
CA GLN A 65 4.82 7.22 -0.87
C GLN A 65 4.48 6.86 -2.31
N GLY A 66 3.31 7.31 -2.76
CA GLY A 66 2.92 7.29 -4.16
C GLY A 66 2.10 8.53 -4.48
N PHE A 67 2.19 9.05 -5.71
CA PHE A 67 1.36 10.19 -6.09
C PHE A 67 -0.13 9.81 -6.12
N SER A 68 -0.45 8.65 -6.70
CA SER A 68 -1.81 8.11 -6.72
C SER A 68 -2.17 7.54 -5.36
N ALA A 69 -1.49 6.49 -4.94
CA ALA A 69 -1.65 5.91 -3.60
C ALA A 69 -0.33 5.29 -3.11
N PRO A 70 -0.07 5.26 -1.80
CA PRO A 70 1.08 4.53 -1.26
C PRO A 70 0.87 3.02 -1.41
N ILE A 71 -0.37 2.53 -1.29
CA ILE A 71 -0.73 1.14 -1.62
C ILE A 71 -1.90 1.14 -2.59
N LYS A 72 -1.73 0.38 -3.68
CA LYS A 72 -2.80 0.00 -4.60
C LYS A 72 -2.88 -1.52 -4.73
N SER A 73 -4.05 -2.11 -4.43
CA SER A 73 -4.32 -3.50 -4.80
C SER A 73 -5.24 -3.59 -6.02
N SER A 74 -4.88 -4.42 -6.98
CA SER A 74 -5.63 -4.69 -8.21
C SER A 74 -5.95 -6.18 -8.35
N GLY A 75 -6.69 -6.72 -7.38
CA GLY A 75 -7.04 -8.14 -7.29
C GLY A 75 -6.21 -8.97 -6.30
N GLY A 76 -5.13 -8.41 -5.74
CA GLY A 76 -4.34 -9.11 -4.72
C GLY A 76 -4.95 -9.02 -3.32
N THR A 77 -4.64 -10.00 -2.48
CA THR A 77 -5.09 -10.07 -1.08
C THR A 77 -3.96 -9.68 -0.13
N ILE A 78 -4.25 -8.88 0.87
CA ILE A 78 -3.38 -8.65 2.02
C ILE A 78 -4.10 -9.22 3.26
N GLU A 79 -3.57 -10.26 3.88
CA GLU A 79 -4.20 -10.80 5.10
C GLU A 79 -4.09 -9.80 6.25
N THR A 80 -2.92 -9.22 6.46
CA THR A 80 -2.71 -8.18 7.48
C THR A 80 -1.84 -7.04 6.95
N LEU A 81 -2.42 -5.85 6.92
CA LEU A 81 -1.73 -4.59 6.62
C LEU A 81 -1.50 -3.84 7.92
N ILE A 82 -0.24 -3.68 8.33
CA ILE A 82 0.16 -2.99 9.55
C ILE A 82 0.88 -1.70 9.16
N ASN A 83 0.35 -0.56 9.58
CA ASN A 83 1.01 0.73 9.45
C ASN A 83 1.31 1.32 10.83
N GLU A 84 2.60 1.37 11.15
CA GLU A 84 3.19 2.04 12.31
C GLU A 84 3.99 3.28 11.88
N GLY A 85 4.26 3.43 10.58
CA GLY A 85 4.95 4.56 9.98
C GLY A 85 4.01 5.48 9.18
N THR A 86 4.48 5.93 8.02
CA THR A 86 3.75 6.85 7.14
C THR A 86 3.39 6.19 5.81
N MET A 87 2.11 6.22 5.44
CA MET A 87 1.61 5.91 4.11
C MET A 87 1.04 7.20 3.50
N LYS A 88 1.77 7.77 2.54
CA LYS A 88 1.45 9.06 1.92
C LYS A 88 1.03 8.90 0.47
N GLY A 89 -0.24 9.14 0.21
CA GLY A 89 -0.75 9.44 -1.12
C GLY A 89 -0.83 10.94 -1.34
N GLU A 90 -0.65 11.42 -2.57
CA GLU A 90 -1.19 12.75 -2.89
C GLU A 90 -2.70 12.63 -3.08
N SER A 91 -3.17 11.61 -3.80
CA SER A 91 -4.60 11.45 -4.05
C SER A 91 -5.33 10.55 -3.04
N ILE A 92 -4.77 9.39 -2.70
CA ILE A 92 -5.46 8.38 -1.89
C ILE A 92 -4.53 7.77 -0.86
N GLY A 93 -4.99 7.55 0.36
CA GLY A 93 -4.24 6.85 1.40
C GLY A 93 -4.15 5.33 1.18
N ILE A 94 -5.25 4.64 0.89
CA ILE A 94 -5.27 3.23 0.45
C ILE A 94 -6.24 3.09 -0.73
N TYR A 95 -5.78 2.55 -1.85
CA TYR A 95 -6.62 2.30 -3.01
C TYR A 95 -6.79 0.80 -3.29
N MET A 96 -8.01 0.29 -3.25
CA MET A 96 -8.33 -1.09 -3.61
C MET A 96 -9.26 -1.14 -4.81
N SER A 97 -8.94 -2.03 -5.75
CA SER A 97 -9.77 -2.32 -6.92
C SER A 97 -9.82 -3.85 -7.11
N GLY A 98 -10.92 -4.47 -6.73
CA GLY A 98 -11.08 -5.94 -6.73
C GLY A 98 -10.16 -6.72 -5.77
N GLY A 99 -9.36 -6.03 -4.95
CA GLY A 99 -8.50 -6.66 -3.93
C GLY A 99 -9.17 -6.75 -2.56
N LEU A 100 -8.54 -7.51 -1.66
CA LEU A 100 -9.00 -7.72 -0.28
C LEU A 100 -7.91 -7.30 0.71
N VAL A 101 -8.28 -6.56 1.75
CA VAL A 101 -7.50 -6.52 3.00
C VAL A 101 -8.33 -7.15 4.11
N LYS A 102 -7.87 -8.24 4.71
CA LYS A 102 -8.63 -8.88 5.79
C LYS A 102 -8.54 -8.07 7.08
N THR A 103 -7.38 -7.52 7.41
CA THR A 103 -7.23 -6.64 8.56
C THR A 103 -6.27 -5.50 8.27
N LEU A 104 -6.74 -4.28 8.43
CA LEU A 104 -5.92 -3.07 8.47
C LEU A 104 -5.72 -2.69 9.94
N ILE A 105 -4.47 -2.60 10.37
CA ILE A 105 -4.06 -2.10 11.68
C ILE A 105 -3.26 -0.83 11.44
N ASN A 106 -3.79 0.32 11.86
CA ASN A 106 -3.12 1.60 11.73
C ASN A 106 -2.89 2.25 13.09
N SER A 107 -1.63 2.38 13.47
CA SER A 107 -1.17 3.18 14.61
C SER A 107 -0.33 4.39 14.17
N GLY A 108 0.12 4.41 12.91
CA GLY A 108 0.79 5.53 12.29
C GLY A 108 -0.15 6.45 11.52
N THR A 109 0.34 6.96 10.39
CA THR A 109 -0.41 7.89 9.53
C THR A 109 -0.67 7.30 8.17
N ILE A 110 -1.93 7.32 7.75
CA ILE A 110 -2.39 7.13 6.38
C ILE A 110 -2.95 8.48 5.95
N ASN A 111 -2.43 9.05 4.87
CA ASN A 111 -2.85 10.38 4.46
C ASN A 111 -2.87 10.53 2.94
N GLN A 112 -3.75 11.43 2.51
CA GLN A 112 -3.98 11.94 1.17
C GLN A 112 -3.81 13.47 1.22
N ASN A 113 -2.98 14.02 0.34
CA ASN A 113 -2.64 15.44 0.35
C ASN A 113 -3.22 16.21 -0.86
N ASN A 114 -4.47 15.92 -1.20
CA ASN A 114 -5.20 16.58 -2.27
C ASN A 114 -6.68 16.70 -1.90
N SER A 115 -7.30 17.83 -2.24
CA SER A 115 -8.73 18.11 -2.07
C SER A 115 -9.55 17.84 -3.34
N ALA A 116 -8.95 17.22 -4.36
CA ALA A 116 -9.66 16.82 -5.57
C ALA A 116 -10.83 15.88 -5.23
N THR A 117 -11.89 15.93 -6.04
CA THR A 117 -13.12 15.14 -5.87
C THR A 117 -12.89 13.63 -5.77
N TRP A 118 -11.75 13.13 -6.26
CA TRP A 118 -11.42 11.71 -6.25
C TRP A 118 -10.60 11.27 -5.02
N ALA A 119 -10.18 12.22 -4.16
CA ALA A 119 -9.31 11.96 -3.02
C ALA A 119 -10.06 11.32 -1.84
N ALA A 120 -9.39 10.40 -1.14
CA ALA A 120 -9.94 9.71 0.02
C ALA A 120 -8.83 9.09 0.88
N GLY A 121 -9.04 8.98 2.20
CA GLY A 121 -8.15 8.21 3.08
C GLY A 121 -8.14 6.72 2.67
N ILE A 122 -9.32 6.14 2.42
CA ILE A 122 -9.49 4.78 1.89
C ILE A 122 -10.48 4.81 0.74
N LYS A 123 -10.11 4.23 -0.41
CA LYS A 123 -10.96 4.10 -1.59
C LYS A 123 -11.10 2.64 -2.01
N LEU A 124 -12.34 2.14 -1.99
CA LEU A 124 -12.70 0.77 -2.38
C LEU A 124 -13.53 0.80 -3.66
N GLN A 125 -13.14 0.02 -4.67
CA GLN A 125 -13.79 -0.06 -5.97
C GLN A 125 -13.81 -1.50 -6.50
N ASN A 126 -14.66 -1.77 -7.49
CA ASN A 126 -14.72 -3.05 -8.19
C ASN A 126 -14.82 -4.27 -7.24
N ASN A 127 -15.76 -4.21 -6.28
CA ASN A 127 -15.97 -5.24 -5.25
C ASN A 127 -14.77 -5.50 -4.33
N SER A 128 -13.90 -4.52 -4.14
CA SER A 128 -12.84 -4.61 -3.12
C SER A 128 -13.38 -4.45 -1.70
N THR A 129 -12.72 -5.10 -0.75
CA THR A 129 -13.14 -5.09 0.65
C THR A 129 -11.95 -4.82 1.58
N ILE A 130 -12.21 -4.10 2.67
CA ILE A 130 -11.41 -4.20 3.90
C ILE A 130 -12.34 -4.76 4.98
N GLU A 131 -12.07 -5.95 5.50
CA GLU A 131 -13.00 -6.61 6.42
C GLU A 131 -12.95 -5.99 7.82
N ASN A 132 -11.75 -5.69 8.32
CA ASN A 132 -11.54 -5.16 9.66
C ASN A 132 -10.58 -3.97 9.62
N ILE A 133 -10.93 -2.90 10.33
CA ILE A 133 -10.07 -1.73 10.53
C ILE A 133 -9.91 -1.51 12.03
N ILE A 134 -8.66 -1.56 12.50
CA ILE A 134 -8.26 -1.21 13.86
C ILE A 134 -7.38 0.03 13.74
N ASN A 135 -7.93 1.19 14.11
CA ASN A 135 -7.24 2.47 13.96
C ASN A 135 -7.04 3.15 15.31
N THR A 136 -5.79 3.33 15.70
CA THR A 136 -5.37 4.20 16.81
C THR A 136 -4.57 5.41 16.33
N GLY A 137 -4.18 5.43 15.05
CA GLY A 137 -3.51 6.54 14.39
C GLY A 137 -4.47 7.42 13.57
N SER A 138 -3.96 7.97 12.47
CA SER A 138 -4.73 8.83 11.55
C SER A 138 -4.94 8.18 10.19
N ILE A 139 -6.15 8.35 9.65
CA ILE A 139 -6.57 7.98 8.29
C ILE A 139 -7.36 9.15 7.72
#